data_AF-A0A6I3SV62-F1
#
_entry.id   AF-A0A6I3SV62-F1
#
_cell.length_a   1.000
_cell.length_b   1.000
_cell.length_c   1.000
_cell.angle_alpha   90.00
_cell.angle_beta   90.00
_cell.angle_gamma   90.00
#
_symmetry.space_group_name_H-M   'P 1'
#
loop_
_entity.id
_entity.type
_entity.pdbx_description
1 polymer ?
#
loop_
_entity_poly.entity_id
_entity_poly.type
_entity_poly.pdbx_seq_one_letter_code
_entity_poly.pdbx_strand_id
1 'polypeptide(L)'
;AGTGTAAAGALGKATVDVTAAQNLNATAQASGGNGGSHLSGNGAKGGQGQAIATGTGQDYVTVTATGSGGGGGSGSGSGYQGGAGGAGTALARGVGGSESVSVSANATGGTGGYGQQGAAGGIGGLAVLVDAVSGSTSGTLSLTQQAFGGIGGGSEDGAAATGGTGSSRLSLTDGQASSLSATVVGHGGSGGQGTGGSSAGWGGAGDAVLNLRSTVASAPVTGSTHAQGGAGGDSAAGGHGNGGDARATGTVEALGSAYGTAYARGGAGYLGLAEGGRADAVSRATSAGAAQANGDAYGGSGSQLGAASALAEARAGSGSSHATANAVGLQADAVARSWAQGASSNYAYATATGDSGAAASFSTSTGPADVSVETRAGAPTGSTARTVTSANVAGNSYGLAGPGSGYQALSYATGAPTAATVDQALSGAPAVAAAFGAGQVIGIGTMASEYGADAVEGTGYSYISAANFVFTTAASGNLTLGLLGSLSEGAGFTELELIVRSHGAEVFSETFTSVTDAQLFFDNRALDLGLLAAGSQDLLISAGFTMAAPGGFGFQYAIGVAAVPEPGTWLLLLAGLTVVLVRWQGRKAVP
;
A
#
# COMPACT_ATOMS: atom_id res chain seq x y z
N ALA A 1 5.63 14.13 58.54
CA ALA A 1 5.97 14.49 57.15
C ALA A 1 7.40 14.02 56.89
N GLY A 2 7.59 12.97 56.09
CA GLY A 2 8.92 12.43 55.83
C GLY A 2 9.61 13.21 54.72
N THR A 3 10.80 13.74 55.00
CA THR A 3 11.70 14.43 54.06
C THR A 3 12.59 13.45 53.28
N GLY A 4 12.16 12.18 53.13
CA GLY A 4 12.97 11.11 52.53
C GLY A 4 12.78 11.02 51.02
N THR A 5 13.84 10.71 50.27
CA THR A 5 13.77 10.49 48.83
C THR A 5 12.89 9.27 48.50
N ALA A 6 11.96 9.42 47.56
CA ALA A 6 11.17 8.28 47.08
C ALA A 6 12.06 7.23 46.39
N ALA A 7 11.89 5.96 46.75
CA ALA A 7 12.68 4.86 46.20
C ALA A 7 12.16 4.44 44.82
N ALA A 8 13.08 4.21 43.87
CA ALA A 8 12.73 3.67 42.57
C ALA A 8 12.20 2.23 42.69
N GLY A 9 11.32 1.85 41.76
CA GLY A 9 10.84 0.50 41.63
C GLY A 9 11.96 -0.48 41.26
N ALA A 10 11.96 -1.67 41.86
CA ALA A 10 12.96 -2.70 41.58
C ALA A 10 12.77 -3.35 40.19
N LEU A 11 13.84 -3.89 39.63
CA LEU A 11 13.78 -4.72 38.42
C LEU A 11 13.00 -6.01 38.71
N GLY A 12 11.95 -6.26 37.92
CA GLY A 12 11.37 -7.59 37.81
C GLY A 12 12.09 -8.36 36.72
N LYS A 13 12.67 -9.51 37.06
CA LYS A 13 13.37 -10.36 36.08
C LYS A 13 12.86 -11.80 36.17
N ALA A 14 12.52 -12.37 35.02
CA ALA A 14 12.21 -13.79 34.87
C ALA A 14 13.03 -14.37 33.73
N THR A 15 13.61 -15.56 33.97
CA THR A 15 14.40 -16.27 32.97
C THR A 15 14.01 -17.74 33.00
N VAL A 16 13.64 -18.27 31.84
CA VAL A 16 13.28 -19.68 31.63
C VAL A 16 14.16 -20.24 30.52
N ASP A 17 14.81 -21.35 30.81
CA ASP A 17 15.59 -22.15 29.85
C ASP A 17 15.24 -23.61 30.08
N VAL A 18 14.58 -24.22 29.09
CA VAL A 18 14.02 -25.56 29.20
C VAL A 18 14.30 -26.37 27.94
N THR A 19 14.71 -27.62 28.15
CA THR A 19 14.77 -28.64 27.10
C THR A 19 13.81 -29.77 27.45
N ALA A 20 12.96 -30.16 26.51
CA ALA A 20 12.04 -31.29 26.63
C ALA A 20 12.28 -32.29 25.49
N ALA A 21 12.03 -33.57 25.75
CA ALA A 21 12.21 -34.62 24.74
C ALA A 21 11.10 -34.65 23.69
N GLN A 22 9.95 -34.01 23.96
CA GLN A 22 8.76 -34.00 23.11
C GLN A 22 8.16 -32.59 23.10
N ASN A 23 6.87 -32.44 23.43
CA ASN A 23 6.18 -31.16 23.59
C ASN A 23 6.84 -30.26 24.63
N LEU A 24 6.87 -28.97 24.34
CA LEU A 24 7.40 -27.95 25.24
C LEU A 24 6.48 -26.74 25.33
N ASN A 25 6.26 -26.28 26.57
CA ASN A 25 5.73 -24.96 26.86
C ASN A 25 6.67 -24.26 27.85
N ALA A 26 7.31 -23.18 27.42
CA ALA A 26 8.18 -22.35 28.24
C ALA A 26 7.61 -20.95 28.37
N THR A 27 7.37 -20.48 29.59
CA THR A 27 6.77 -19.17 29.86
C THR A 27 7.58 -18.39 30.89
N ALA A 28 8.09 -17.22 30.53
CA ALA A 28 8.71 -16.26 31.45
C ALA A 28 7.82 -15.03 31.63
N GLN A 29 7.55 -14.64 32.88
CA GLN A 29 6.74 -13.46 33.20
C GLN A 29 7.46 -12.59 34.23
N ALA A 30 7.68 -11.32 33.89
CA ALA A 30 8.42 -10.39 34.74
C ALA A 30 7.68 -9.06 34.88
N SER A 31 7.55 -8.59 36.13
CA SER A 31 6.90 -7.32 36.44
C SER A 31 7.84 -6.44 37.27
N GLY A 32 8.14 -5.24 36.76
CA GLY A 32 8.88 -4.23 37.51
C GLY A 32 8.13 -3.76 38.74
N GLY A 33 8.86 -3.44 39.82
CA GLY A 33 8.29 -2.85 41.02
C GLY A 33 7.77 -1.44 40.77
N ASN A 34 6.77 -0.99 41.51
CA ASN A 34 6.29 0.38 41.42
C ASN A 34 7.27 1.35 42.08
N GLY A 35 7.36 2.58 41.56
CA GLY A 35 8.10 3.66 42.21
C GLY A 35 7.38 4.19 43.45
N GLY A 36 8.14 4.65 44.44
CA GLY A 36 7.59 5.30 45.63
C GLY A 36 7.00 6.68 45.33
N SER A 37 5.93 7.04 46.05
CA SER A 37 5.33 8.37 45.99
C SER A 37 5.99 9.34 46.97
N HIS A 38 5.90 10.64 46.68
CA HIS A 38 6.43 11.69 47.54
C HIS A 38 5.37 12.77 47.82
N LEU A 39 5.24 13.19 49.08
CA LEU A 39 4.17 14.12 49.51
C LEU A 39 4.48 15.60 49.23
N SER A 40 5.76 15.95 49.03
CA SER A 40 6.22 17.32 48.69
C SER A 40 7.52 17.27 47.89
N GLY A 41 7.46 16.72 46.67
CA GLY A 41 8.63 16.40 45.85
C GLY A 41 8.31 15.43 44.72
N ASN A 42 9.35 14.96 44.02
CA ASN A 42 9.20 14.09 42.85
C ASN A 42 8.83 12.66 43.24
N GLY A 43 7.92 12.07 42.46
CA GLY A 43 7.67 10.62 42.49
C GLY A 43 8.82 9.85 41.88
N ALA A 44 9.07 8.64 42.39
CA ALA A 44 10.15 7.80 41.88
C ALA A 44 9.72 7.00 40.64
N LYS A 45 10.67 6.69 39.77
CA LYS A 45 10.43 5.89 38.57
C LYS A 45 10.01 4.45 38.91
N GLY A 46 9.13 3.87 38.11
CA GLY A 46 8.84 2.44 38.13
C GLY A 46 10.02 1.58 37.64
N GLY A 47 10.12 0.37 38.17
CA GLY A 47 11.14 -0.61 37.80
C GLY A 47 10.87 -1.23 36.43
N GLN A 48 11.90 -1.76 35.79
CA GLN A 48 11.74 -2.44 34.50
C GLN A 48 11.17 -3.86 34.70
N GLY A 49 10.41 -4.36 33.73
CA GLY A 49 10.04 -5.78 33.63
C GLY A 49 10.82 -6.44 32.49
N GLN A 50 11.63 -7.45 32.82
CA GLN A 50 12.48 -8.17 31.88
C GLN A 50 12.18 -9.68 31.90
N ALA A 51 11.58 -10.18 30.82
CA ALA A 51 11.33 -11.61 30.65
C ALA A 51 12.18 -12.21 29.54
N ILE A 52 12.80 -13.35 29.81
CA ILE A 52 13.58 -14.12 28.83
C ILE A 52 13.10 -15.57 28.87
N ALA A 53 12.65 -16.12 27.74
CA ALA A 53 12.23 -17.50 27.62
C ALA A 53 12.97 -18.19 26.46
N THR A 54 13.56 -19.34 26.74
CA THR A 54 14.24 -20.18 25.75
C THR A 54 13.75 -21.62 25.90
N GLY A 55 13.43 -22.23 24.77
CA GLY A 55 12.85 -23.57 24.76
C GLY A 55 13.33 -24.43 23.60
N THR A 56 13.74 -25.65 23.90
CA THR A 56 14.10 -26.68 22.90
C THR A 56 13.23 -27.93 23.09
N GLY A 57 12.50 -28.34 22.04
CA GLY A 57 11.67 -29.55 22.02
C GLY A 57 11.79 -30.29 20.68
N GLN A 58 11.15 -31.46 20.55
CA GLN A 58 11.15 -32.25 19.31
C GLN A 58 9.81 -32.16 18.55
N ASP A 59 8.71 -32.05 19.30
CA ASP A 59 7.35 -31.93 18.78
C ASP A 59 6.89 -30.45 18.81
N TYR A 60 5.70 -30.18 19.36
CA TYR A 60 5.13 -28.85 19.48
C TYR A 60 5.89 -28.02 20.50
N VAL A 61 6.42 -26.88 20.06
CA VAL A 61 7.18 -25.95 20.93
C VAL A 61 6.48 -24.62 21.01
N THR A 62 6.05 -24.24 22.21
CA THR A 62 5.53 -22.90 22.52
C THR A 62 6.47 -22.19 23.49
N VAL A 63 6.95 -21.01 23.13
CA VAL A 63 7.80 -20.19 24.00
C VAL A 63 7.25 -18.78 24.11
N THR A 64 6.98 -18.33 25.33
CA THR A 64 6.39 -17.02 25.61
C THR A 64 7.23 -16.25 26.64
N ALA A 65 7.57 -15.01 26.32
CA ALA A 65 8.17 -14.06 27.28
C ALA A 65 7.28 -12.81 27.41
N THR A 66 6.94 -12.43 28.64
CA THR A 66 6.12 -11.25 28.94
C THR A 66 6.80 -10.37 29.98
N GLY A 67 7.21 -9.16 29.59
CA GLY A 67 7.85 -8.18 30.47
C GLY A 67 7.03 -6.90 30.62
N SER A 68 6.64 -6.60 31.86
CA SER A 68 5.82 -5.42 32.18
C SER A 68 6.57 -4.46 33.10
N GLY A 69 6.71 -3.21 32.67
CA GLY A 69 7.26 -2.15 33.51
C GLY A 69 6.35 -1.83 34.71
N GLY A 70 6.96 -1.49 35.85
CA GLY A 70 6.23 -1.02 37.03
C GLY A 70 5.71 0.42 36.86
N GLY A 71 4.67 0.78 37.59
CA GLY A 71 4.14 2.15 37.58
C GLY A 71 5.10 3.15 38.24
N GLY A 72 5.11 4.39 37.78
CA GLY A 72 5.76 5.50 38.47
C GLY A 72 5.01 5.90 39.74
N GLY A 73 5.75 6.35 40.75
CA GLY A 73 5.17 6.89 41.99
C GLY A 73 4.65 8.31 41.81
N SER A 74 3.73 8.74 42.66
CA SER A 74 3.15 10.08 42.58
C SER A 74 4.14 11.16 43.04
N GLY A 75 4.13 12.32 42.39
CA GLY A 75 4.81 13.54 42.83
C GLY A 75 3.81 14.56 43.36
N SER A 76 4.28 15.53 44.16
CA SER A 76 3.40 16.53 44.78
C SER A 76 4.09 17.88 44.98
N GLY A 77 3.41 18.96 44.61
CA GLY A 77 3.84 20.35 44.75
C GLY A 77 4.33 20.99 43.45
N SER A 78 4.16 22.31 43.33
CA SER A 78 4.60 23.07 42.16
C SER A 78 6.09 22.89 41.88
N GLY A 79 6.44 22.68 40.61
CA GLY A 79 7.82 22.44 40.16
C GLY A 79 8.30 20.99 40.30
N TYR A 80 7.47 20.08 40.81
CA TYR A 80 7.76 18.65 40.89
C TYR A 80 7.02 17.83 39.83
N GLN A 81 7.33 16.54 39.76
CA GLN A 81 6.77 15.61 38.78
C GLN A 81 6.48 14.23 39.37
N GLY A 82 5.47 13.56 38.84
CA GLY A 82 5.28 12.12 38.99
C GLY A 82 6.45 11.35 38.39
N GLY A 83 6.70 10.16 38.95
CA GLY A 83 7.73 9.26 38.44
C GLY A 83 7.34 8.72 37.07
N ALA A 84 8.30 8.51 36.19
CA ALA A 84 8.02 7.85 34.92
C ALA A 84 7.68 6.36 35.13
N GLY A 85 6.89 5.80 34.22
CA GLY A 85 6.68 4.36 34.14
C GLY A 85 7.97 3.60 33.85
N GLY A 86 8.05 2.38 34.34
CA GLY A 86 9.10 1.43 34.03
C GLY A 86 9.00 0.93 32.58
N ALA A 87 10.10 0.46 32.00
CA ALA A 87 10.07 -0.14 30.67
C ALA A 87 9.68 -1.62 30.73
N GLY A 88 8.96 -2.10 29.71
CA GLY A 88 8.74 -3.52 29.47
C GLY A 88 9.68 -4.05 28.40
N THR A 89 10.28 -5.23 28.62
CA THR A 89 11.15 -5.93 27.65
C THR A 89 10.92 -7.43 27.70
N ALA A 90 10.93 -8.07 26.55
CA ALA A 90 10.78 -9.51 26.43
C ALA A 90 11.73 -10.06 25.36
N LEU A 91 12.20 -11.30 25.54
CA LEU A 91 12.98 -12.04 24.56
C LEU A 91 12.56 -13.51 24.61
N ALA A 92 12.15 -14.07 23.47
CA ALA A 92 11.70 -15.45 23.35
C ALA A 92 12.40 -16.18 22.19
N ARG A 93 12.80 -17.42 22.41
CA ARG A 93 13.38 -18.28 21.37
C ARG A 93 12.89 -19.72 21.49
N GLY A 94 12.37 -20.28 20.40
CA GLY A 94 11.91 -21.67 20.32
C GLY A 94 12.67 -22.48 19.26
N VAL A 95 13.12 -23.67 19.60
CA VAL A 95 13.73 -24.63 18.67
C VAL A 95 12.91 -25.92 18.71
N GLY A 96 12.38 -26.31 17.55
CA GLY A 96 11.61 -27.55 17.37
C GLY A 96 12.21 -28.46 16.31
N GLY A 97 11.66 -29.68 16.22
CA GLY A 97 11.99 -30.66 15.19
C GLY A 97 11.19 -30.44 13.91
N SER A 98 10.24 -31.33 13.65
CA SER A 98 9.41 -31.33 12.44
C SER A 98 8.01 -30.74 12.62
N GLU A 99 7.57 -30.54 13.85
CA GLU A 99 6.25 -30.01 14.20
C GLU A 99 6.28 -28.48 14.31
N SER A 100 5.17 -27.87 14.72
CA SER A 100 5.04 -26.42 14.79
C SER A 100 5.82 -25.80 15.96
N VAL A 101 6.41 -24.62 15.69
CA VAL A 101 7.09 -23.79 16.68
C VAL A 101 6.39 -22.43 16.72
N SER A 102 5.90 -22.06 17.90
CA SER A 102 5.24 -20.80 18.18
C SER A 102 6.03 -20.01 19.23
N VAL A 103 6.41 -18.78 18.90
CA VAL A 103 7.26 -17.95 19.76
C VAL A 103 6.63 -16.56 19.91
N SER A 104 6.45 -16.12 21.16
CA SER A 104 5.83 -14.85 21.49
C SER A 104 6.69 -14.03 22.46
N ALA A 105 6.90 -12.76 22.15
CA ALA A 105 7.48 -11.78 23.06
C ALA A 105 6.52 -10.59 23.21
N ASN A 106 6.13 -10.30 24.45
CA ASN A 106 5.19 -9.24 24.80
C ASN A 106 5.83 -8.28 25.81
N ALA A 107 5.85 -6.99 25.47
CA ALA A 107 6.37 -5.94 26.33
C ALA A 107 5.31 -4.87 26.58
N THR A 108 5.15 -4.50 27.85
CA THR A 108 4.24 -3.42 28.26
C THR A 108 4.98 -2.40 29.11
N GLY A 109 4.94 -1.14 28.71
CA GLY A 109 5.44 -0.03 29.52
C GLY A 109 4.55 0.19 30.75
N GLY A 110 5.16 0.53 31.89
CA GLY A 110 4.44 0.88 33.11
C GLY A 110 3.73 2.23 32.99
N THR A 111 2.71 2.48 33.79
CA THR A 111 2.03 3.78 33.80
C THR A 111 2.91 4.86 34.42
N GLY A 112 2.78 6.09 33.95
CA GLY A 112 3.35 7.26 34.60
C GLY A 112 2.67 7.56 35.94
N GLY A 113 3.43 8.12 36.88
CA GLY A 113 2.94 8.53 38.20
C GLY A 113 2.13 9.82 38.13
N TYR A 114 1.17 9.98 39.04
CA TYR A 114 0.30 11.15 39.08
C TYR A 114 1.01 12.36 39.70
N GLY A 115 0.77 13.56 39.16
CA GLY A 115 1.24 14.83 39.72
C GLY A 115 0.17 15.53 40.55
N GLN A 116 0.43 15.75 41.85
CA GLN A 116 -0.49 16.39 42.79
C GLN A 116 -0.10 17.85 43.09
N GLN A 117 -1.08 18.70 43.44
CA GLN A 117 -0.84 20.06 43.95
C GLN A 117 0.08 20.91 43.04
N GLY A 118 -0.17 20.89 41.73
CA GLY A 118 0.63 21.60 40.73
C GLY A 118 1.87 20.85 40.23
N ALA A 119 2.11 19.61 40.66
CA ALA A 119 3.15 18.76 40.09
C ALA A 119 2.72 18.20 38.73
N ALA A 120 3.66 18.06 37.80
CA ALA A 120 3.42 17.43 36.50
C ALA A 120 3.22 15.92 36.63
N GLY A 121 2.49 15.32 35.69
CA GLY A 121 2.42 13.86 35.55
C GLY A 121 3.75 13.26 35.11
N GLY A 122 3.95 11.97 35.41
CA GLY A 122 5.10 11.20 34.93
C GLY A 122 4.85 10.62 33.53
N ILE A 123 5.88 10.52 32.70
CA ILE A 123 5.74 9.95 31.35
C ILE A 123 5.42 8.44 31.42
N GLY A 124 4.57 7.96 30.52
CA GLY A 124 4.29 6.53 30.36
C GLY A 124 5.54 5.74 29.97
N GLY A 125 5.67 4.54 30.51
CA GLY A 125 6.82 3.65 30.26
C GLY A 125 6.92 3.24 28.79
N LEU A 126 8.14 3.00 28.32
CA LEU A 126 8.38 2.53 26.96
C LEU A 126 8.21 1.00 26.87
N ALA A 127 7.72 0.53 25.71
CA ALA A 127 7.86 -0.85 25.29
C ALA A 127 8.57 -0.89 23.93
N VAL A 128 9.77 -1.48 23.91
CA VAL A 128 10.59 -1.56 22.69
C VAL A 128 11.05 -3.00 22.53
N LEU A 129 10.66 -3.62 21.41
CA LEU A 129 11.08 -4.94 21.01
C LEU A 129 11.79 -4.86 19.67
N VAL A 130 13.01 -5.39 19.61
CA VAL A 130 13.83 -5.50 18.40
C VAL A 130 14.33 -6.92 18.33
N ASP A 131 13.91 -7.66 17.31
CA ASP A 131 14.27 -9.07 17.09
C ASP A 131 14.11 -9.92 18.37
N ALA A 132 13.04 -9.65 19.11
CA ALA A 132 12.74 -10.24 20.40
C ALA A 132 12.14 -11.65 20.30
N VAL A 133 11.81 -12.09 19.09
CA VAL A 133 11.36 -13.47 18.82
C VAL A 133 12.24 -14.10 17.75
N SER A 134 12.60 -15.36 17.96
CA SER A 134 13.32 -16.18 16.97
C SER A 134 12.93 -17.64 17.11
N GLY A 135 13.10 -18.42 16.05
CA GLY A 135 12.93 -19.86 16.16
C GLY A 135 13.36 -20.63 14.92
N SER A 136 13.31 -21.97 15.02
CA SER A 136 13.66 -22.88 13.94
C SER A 136 12.87 -24.19 14.04
N THR A 137 12.41 -24.69 12.90
CA THR A 137 11.75 -25.99 12.71
C THR A 137 11.75 -26.32 11.22
N SER A 138 11.56 -27.59 10.83
CA SER A 138 11.18 -27.93 9.45
C SER A 138 9.66 -27.89 9.21
N GLY A 139 8.86 -27.82 10.28
CA GLY A 139 7.42 -27.63 10.25
C GLY A 139 7.03 -26.16 10.04
N THR A 140 5.94 -25.74 10.71
CA THR A 140 5.46 -24.35 10.67
C THR A 140 6.13 -23.50 11.74
N LEU A 141 6.70 -22.35 11.35
CA LEU A 141 7.23 -21.35 12.28
C LEU A 141 6.26 -20.15 12.38
N SER A 142 5.81 -19.86 13.60
CA SER A 142 4.95 -18.71 13.92
C SER A 142 5.60 -17.82 14.97
N LEU A 143 5.74 -16.54 14.66
CA LEU A 143 6.37 -15.54 15.52
C LEU A 143 5.42 -14.39 15.83
N THR A 144 5.36 -13.95 17.08
CA THR A 144 4.53 -12.81 17.48
C THR A 144 5.31 -11.87 18.41
N GLN A 145 5.41 -10.59 18.04
CA GLN A 145 6.13 -9.58 18.80
C GLN A 145 5.24 -8.36 19.08
N GLN A 146 4.88 -8.13 20.34
CA GLN A 146 3.92 -7.09 20.72
C GLN A 146 4.51 -6.10 21.72
N ALA A 147 4.48 -4.81 21.39
CA ALA A 147 4.96 -3.73 22.23
C ALA A 147 3.83 -2.73 22.52
N PHE A 148 3.50 -2.55 23.80
CA PHE A 148 2.46 -1.65 24.29
C PHE A 148 3.09 -0.56 25.17
N GLY A 149 3.05 0.69 24.72
CA GLY A 149 3.48 1.83 25.52
C GLY A 149 2.61 2.02 26.76
N GLY A 150 3.22 2.49 27.84
CA GLY A 150 2.53 2.77 29.10
C GLY A 150 1.71 4.06 29.03
N ILE A 151 0.66 4.16 29.83
CA ILE A 151 -0.19 5.36 29.90
C ILE A 151 0.58 6.50 30.60
N GLY A 152 0.42 7.73 30.10
CA GLY A 152 0.95 8.93 30.74
C GLY A 152 0.29 9.24 32.08
N GLY A 153 1.05 9.78 33.02
CA GLY A 153 0.55 10.20 34.33
C GLY A 153 -0.30 11.47 34.22
N GLY A 154 -1.42 11.49 34.95
CA GLY A 154 -2.26 12.67 35.07
C GLY A 154 -1.69 13.74 36.00
N SER A 155 -2.35 14.89 36.09
CA SER A 155 -1.95 16.00 36.94
C SER A 155 -3.13 16.82 37.47
N GLU A 156 -3.06 17.24 38.74
CA GLU A 156 -3.86 18.32 39.33
C GLU A 156 -3.08 19.65 39.21
N ASP A 157 -3.60 20.60 38.42
CA ASP A 157 -3.06 21.96 38.24
C ASP A 157 -1.61 22.06 37.71
N GLY A 158 -0.96 20.95 37.34
CA GLY A 158 0.31 20.87 36.62
C GLY A 158 0.12 20.40 35.18
N ALA A 159 1.18 20.03 34.45
CA ALA A 159 1.02 19.44 33.12
C ALA A 159 0.90 17.90 33.21
N ALA A 160 -0.15 17.30 32.63
CA ALA A 160 -0.22 15.85 32.46
C ALA A 160 0.78 15.39 31.39
N ALA A 161 1.19 14.13 31.46
CA ALA A 161 2.31 13.63 30.66
C ALA A 161 1.86 12.78 29.47
N THR A 162 2.72 12.73 28.46
CA THR A 162 2.51 11.86 27.29
C THR A 162 2.47 10.38 27.65
N GLY A 163 1.69 9.62 26.88
CA GLY A 163 1.81 8.17 26.83
C GLY A 163 3.16 7.73 26.27
N GLY A 164 3.59 6.54 26.67
CA GLY A 164 4.81 5.90 26.19
C GLY A 164 4.66 5.34 24.79
N THR A 165 5.77 5.21 24.08
CA THR A 165 5.81 4.58 22.75
C THR A 165 5.76 3.05 22.87
N GLY A 166 5.00 2.41 21.98
CA GLY A 166 5.10 0.97 21.70
C GLY A 166 5.74 0.74 20.34
N SER A 167 7.00 0.27 20.33
CA SER A 167 7.75 -0.01 19.10
C SER A 167 8.13 -1.48 19.03
N SER A 168 7.78 -2.13 17.93
CA SER A 168 8.06 -3.53 17.66
C SER A 168 8.68 -3.66 16.27
N ARG A 169 9.91 -4.18 16.20
CA ARG A 169 10.63 -4.39 14.94
C ARG A 169 11.17 -5.80 14.87
N LEU A 170 10.89 -6.51 13.77
CA LEU A 170 11.34 -7.87 13.55
C LEU A 170 11.93 -8.02 12.15
N SER A 171 13.13 -8.54 12.07
CA SER A 171 13.79 -8.94 10.84
C SER A 171 14.17 -10.42 10.93
N LEU A 172 13.66 -11.24 10.01
CA LEU A 172 13.95 -12.67 9.98
C LEU A 172 14.15 -13.16 8.54
N THR A 173 15.21 -13.95 8.36
CA THR A 173 15.36 -14.84 7.21
C THR A 173 15.30 -16.28 7.70
N ASP A 174 14.30 -17.04 7.25
CA ASP A 174 14.16 -18.46 7.52
C ASP A 174 14.58 -19.29 6.29
N GLY A 175 15.22 -20.42 6.54
CA GLY A 175 15.67 -21.34 5.50
C GLY A 175 15.25 -22.78 5.70
N GLN A 176 14.35 -23.08 6.65
CA GLN A 176 14.03 -24.45 7.05
C GLN A 176 12.53 -24.73 7.16
N ALA A 177 11.73 -23.76 7.60
CA ALA A 177 10.32 -23.95 7.88
C ALA A 177 9.53 -24.17 6.58
N SER A 178 8.64 -25.16 6.58
CA SER A 178 7.72 -25.42 5.47
C SER A 178 6.63 -24.35 5.33
N SER A 179 6.43 -23.54 6.37
CA SER A 179 5.56 -22.36 6.37
C SER A 179 6.06 -21.35 7.40
N LEU A 180 6.04 -20.07 7.06
CA LEU A 180 6.53 -18.99 7.90
C LEU A 180 5.45 -17.93 8.12
N SER A 181 5.20 -17.59 9.38
CA SER A 181 4.31 -16.48 9.72
C SER A 181 4.89 -15.60 10.82
N ALA A 182 4.70 -14.29 10.70
CA ALA A 182 5.07 -13.35 11.74
C ALA A 182 4.06 -12.22 11.88
N THR A 183 3.76 -11.86 13.14
CA THR A 183 2.92 -10.71 13.49
C THR A 183 3.69 -9.76 14.39
N VAL A 184 3.74 -8.48 14.01
CA VAL A 184 4.43 -7.41 14.74
C VAL A 184 3.41 -6.33 15.10
N VAL A 185 3.35 -5.98 16.38
CA VAL A 185 2.34 -5.10 16.95
C VAL A 185 3.01 -3.99 17.77
N GLY A 186 2.69 -2.73 17.47
CA GLY A 186 3.20 -1.55 18.19
C GLY A 186 2.08 -0.58 18.54
N HIS A 187 1.70 -0.50 19.81
CA HIS A 187 0.66 0.42 20.30
C HIS A 187 1.27 1.47 21.22
N GLY A 188 1.03 2.73 20.93
CA GLY A 188 1.31 3.81 21.87
C GLY A 188 0.35 3.81 23.06
N GLY A 189 0.84 4.23 24.22
CA GLY A 189 0.02 4.44 25.41
C GLY A 189 -0.79 5.74 25.31
N SER A 190 -1.91 5.83 26.00
CA SER A 190 -2.69 7.08 26.03
C SER A 190 -1.98 8.19 26.82
N GLY A 191 -2.30 9.44 26.51
CA GLY A 191 -1.90 10.60 27.29
C GLY A 191 -2.53 10.63 28.68
N GLY A 192 -1.87 11.33 29.60
CA GLY A 192 -2.35 11.56 30.96
C GLY A 192 -3.47 12.58 31.02
N GLN A 193 -4.36 12.44 32.00
CA GLN A 193 -5.50 13.33 32.23
C GLN A 193 -5.08 14.57 33.02
N GLY A 194 -5.50 15.75 32.60
CA GLY A 194 -5.38 17.00 33.36
C GLY A 194 -6.66 17.32 34.13
N THR A 195 -6.53 17.77 35.37
CA THR A 195 -7.64 18.31 36.18
C THR A 195 -7.34 19.73 36.65
N GLY A 196 -8.38 20.52 36.92
CA GLY A 196 -8.21 21.95 37.23
C GLY A 196 -7.67 22.73 36.03
N GLY A 197 -6.65 23.57 36.24
CA GLY A 197 -6.01 24.36 35.18
C GLY A 197 -4.97 23.60 34.33
N SER A 198 -4.84 22.29 34.55
CA SER A 198 -3.83 21.42 33.93
C SER A 198 -4.01 21.22 32.43
N SER A 199 -2.93 21.17 31.64
CA SER A 199 -2.98 20.65 30.26
C SER A 199 -2.90 19.13 30.22
N ALA A 200 -3.63 18.49 29.32
CA ALA A 200 -3.61 17.05 29.12
C ALA A 200 -2.35 16.57 28.37
N GLY A 201 -2.01 15.30 28.55
CA GLY A 201 -0.90 14.64 27.88
C GLY A 201 -1.26 14.15 26.47
N TRP A 202 -0.27 14.04 25.60
CA TRP A 202 -0.46 13.53 24.25
C TRP A 202 -0.45 12.00 24.22
N GLY A 203 -1.07 11.41 23.19
CA GLY A 203 -0.95 9.99 22.92
C GLY A 203 0.48 9.61 22.51
N GLY A 204 0.95 8.46 22.99
CA GLY A 204 2.22 7.89 22.56
C GLY A 204 2.14 7.34 21.13
N ALA A 205 3.28 7.25 20.45
CA ALA A 205 3.34 6.68 19.09
C ALA A 205 3.28 5.13 19.10
N GLY A 206 2.66 4.56 18.07
CA GLY A 206 2.72 3.13 17.74
C GLY A 206 3.59 2.89 16.51
N ASP A 207 4.56 1.98 16.61
CA ASP A 207 5.49 1.68 15.52
C ASP A 207 5.67 0.16 15.37
N ALA A 208 5.38 -0.36 14.17
CA ALA A 208 5.49 -1.77 13.82
C ALA A 208 6.25 -1.94 12.51
N VAL A 209 7.38 -2.65 12.55
CA VAL A 209 8.21 -2.94 11.36
C VAL A 209 8.47 -4.44 11.25
N LEU A 210 8.18 -5.02 10.09
CA LEU A 210 8.44 -6.42 9.78
C LEU A 210 9.22 -6.53 8.47
N ASN A 211 10.34 -7.24 8.50
CA ASN A 211 11.03 -7.73 7.33
C ASN A 211 11.13 -9.26 7.42
N LEU A 212 10.39 -9.96 6.57
CA LEU A 212 10.23 -11.40 6.64
C LEU A 212 10.62 -12.04 5.32
N ARG A 213 11.58 -12.95 5.36
CA ARG A 213 12.07 -13.65 4.17
C ARG A 213 12.10 -15.16 4.41
N SER A 214 11.61 -15.94 3.46
CA SER A 214 11.88 -17.39 3.39
C SER A 214 12.69 -17.73 2.15
N THR A 215 13.73 -18.55 2.33
CA THR A 215 14.51 -19.14 1.23
C THR A 215 14.06 -20.56 0.88
N VAL A 216 13.00 -21.08 1.52
CA VAL A 216 12.48 -22.42 1.28
C VAL A 216 11.57 -22.40 0.06
N ALA A 217 11.83 -23.29 -0.90
CA ALA A 217 11.01 -23.43 -2.09
C ALA A 217 9.57 -23.77 -1.71
N SER A 218 8.60 -23.11 -2.35
CA SER A 218 7.16 -23.33 -2.14
C SER A 218 6.62 -23.00 -0.73
N ALA A 219 7.45 -22.57 0.23
CA ALA A 219 6.96 -22.17 1.54
C ALA A 219 6.12 -20.89 1.42
N PRO A 220 4.86 -20.90 1.90
CA PRO A 220 4.09 -19.67 2.03
C PRO A 220 4.65 -18.84 3.19
N VAL A 221 4.67 -17.53 2.98
CA VAL A 221 5.09 -16.55 3.98
C VAL A 221 3.97 -15.55 4.19
N THR A 222 3.55 -15.40 5.45
CA THR A 222 2.54 -14.42 5.86
C THR A 222 3.11 -13.46 6.88
N GLY A 223 3.16 -12.18 6.55
CA GLY A 223 3.61 -11.12 7.44
C GLY A 223 2.48 -10.14 7.75
N SER A 224 2.29 -9.82 9.04
CA SER A 224 1.32 -8.83 9.50
C SER A 224 1.98 -7.78 10.39
N THR A 225 1.71 -6.51 10.11
CA THR A 225 2.14 -5.37 10.93
C THR A 225 0.94 -4.55 11.36
N HIS A 226 0.85 -4.27 12.66
CA HIS A 226 -0.24 -3.49 13.24
C HIS A 226 0.35 -2.39 14.13
N ALA A 227 0.10 -1.14 13.77
CA ALA A 227 0.51 0.02 14.54
C ALA A 227 -0.69 0.86 14.94
N GLN A 228 -0.75 1.28 16.20
CA GLN A 228 -1.78 2.17 16.70
C GLN A 228 -1.19 3.26 17.57
N GLY A 229 -1.54 4.51 17.29
CA GLY A 229 -1.22 5.63 18.16
C GLY A 229 -2.11 5.64 19.40
N GLY A 230 -1.57 6.08 20.54
CA GLY A 230 -2.32 6.27 21.76
C GLY A 230 -3.31 7.43 21.64
N ALA A 231 -4.42 7.37 22.37
CA ALA A 231 -5.33 8.51 22.46
C ALA A 231 -4.70 9.67 23.27
N GLY A 232 -5.04 10.90 22.94
CA GLY A 232 -4.73 12.06 23.76
C GLY A 232 -5.53 12.09 25.07
N GLY A 233 -5.02 12.81 26.07
CA GLY A 233 -5.69 13.02 27.34
C GLY A 233 -6.77 14.10 27.29
N ASP A 234 -7.67 14.03 28.27
CA ASP A 234 -8.70 15.02 28.62
C ASP A 234 -8.12 16.09 29.55
N SER A 235 -8.66 17.31 29.45
CA SER A 235 -8.55 18.34 30.48
C SER A 235 -9.85 19.13 30.60
N ALA A 236 -10.25 19.43 31.84
CA ALA A 236 -11.46 20.19 32.13
C ALA A 236 -11.35 21.71 31.84
N ALA A 237 -10.16 22.30 31.98
CA ALA A 237 -9.94 23.73 31.75
C ALA A 237 -8.61 24.11 31.06
N GLY A 238 -7.75 23.14 30.76
CA GLY A 238 -6.51 23.32 29.99
C GLY A 238 -6.58 22.74 28.58
N GLY A 239 -5.46 22.77 27.85
CA GLY A 239 -5.39 22.19 26.51
C GLY A 239 -5.56 20.68 26.50
N HIS A 240 -6.29 20.14 25.52
CA HIS A 240 -6.48 18.71 25.32
C HIS A 240 -5.28 18.06 24.60
N GLY A 241 -5.11 16.76 24.77
CA GLY A 241 -4.02 16.00 24.17
C GLY A 241 -4.34 15.62 22.73
N ASN A 242 -3.34 15.76 21.85
CA ASN A 242 -3.40 15.20 20.51
C ASN A 242 -3.26 13.67 20.55
N GLY A 243 -3.81 13.00 19.54
CA GLY A 243 -3.57 11.58 19.32
C GLY A 243 -2.13 11.28 18.88
N GLY A 244 -1.61 10.13 19.26
CA GLY A 244 -0.28 9.68 18.83
C GLY A 244 -0.25 9.18 17.39
N ASP A 245 0.91 9.25 16.74
CA ASP A 245 1.08 8.73 15.38
C ASP A 245 1.19 7.20 15.34
N ALA A 246 0.88 6.62 14.17
CA ALA A 246 1.00 5.19 13.89
C ALA A 246 1.77 4.93 12.60
N ARG A 247 2.77 4.05 12.67
CA ARG A 247 3.54 3.59 11.51
C ARG A 247 3.60 2.06 11.44
N ALA A 248 3.05 1.48 10.37
CA ALA A 248 3.14 0.05 10.07
C ALA A 248 3.91 -0.16 8.76
N THR A 249 4.98 -0.95 8.78
CA THR A 249 5.77 -1.27 7.58
C THR A 249 6.06 -2.77 7.54
N GLY A 250 5.45 -3.48 6.59
CA GLY A 250 5.68 -4.90 6.35
C GLY A 250 6.34 -5.15 5.00
N THR A 251 7.41 -5.95 4.99
CA THR A 251 8.02 -6.51 3.77
C THR A 251 8.07 -8.02 3.90
N VAL A 252 7.52 -8.72 2.91
CA VAL A 252 7.45 -10.18 2.84
C VAL A 252 8.06 -10.66 1.54
N GLU A 253 9.05 -11.54 1.63
CA GLU A 253 9.74 -12.16 0.51
C GLU A 253 9.66 -13.68 0.59
N ALA A 254 9.22 -14.32 -0.49
CA ALA A 254 9.07 -15.77 -0.56
C ALA A 254 9.48 -16.35 -1.91
N LEU A 255 9.86 -17.62 -1.94
CA LEU A 255 9.90 -18.39 -3.19
C LEU A 255 8.55 -19.05 -3.51
N GLY A 256 7.72 -19.31 -2.49
CA GLY A 256 6.37 -19.85 -2.63
C GLY A 256 5.32 -18.76 -2.87
N SER A 257 4.63 -18.36 -1.81
CA SER A 257 3.66 -17.25 -1.85
C SER A 257 3.98 -16.23 -0.77
N ALA A 258 3.83 -14.94 -1.08
CA ALA A 258 4.05 -13.85 -0.13
C ALA A 258 2.74 -13.10 0.14
N TYR A 259 2.32 -13.05 1.41
CA TYR A 259 1.14 -12.32 1.86
C TYR A 259 1.57 -11.29 2.91
N GLY A 260 1.46 -10.01 2.59
CA GLY A 260 1.82 -8.90 3.48
C GLY A 260 0.62 -8.05 3.84
N THR A 261 0.41 -7.81 5.13
CA THR A 261 -0.56 -6.83 5.63
C THR A 261 0.13 -5.77 6.49
N ALA A 262 -0.22 -4.51 6.26
CA ALA A 262 0.19 -3.39 7.08
C ALA A 262 -1.03 -2.55 7.46
N TYR A 263 -1.28 -2.42 8.76
CA TYR A 263 -2.39 -1.67 9.31
C TYR A 263 -1.86 -0.59 10.26
N ALA A 264 -2.11 0.67 9.95
CA ALA A 264 -1.77 1.81 10.80
C ALA A 264 -3.02 2.60 11.17
N ARG A 265 -3.21 2.88 12.45
CA ARG A 265 -4.28 3.75 12.94
C ARG A 265 -3.77 4.82 13.88
N GLY A 266 -3.88 6.08 13.47
CA GLY A 266 -3.56 7.21 14.32
C GLY A 266 -4.42 7.22 15.59
N GLY A 267 -3.85 7.72 16.67
CA GLY A 267 -4.53 7.86 17.94
C GLY A 267 -5.62 8.93 17.89
N ALA A 268 -6.68 8.77 18.67
CA ALA A 268 -7.72 9.79 18.76
C ALA A 268 -7.22 11.01 19.56
N GLY A 269 -7.44 12.21 19.05
CA GLY A 269 -7.51 13.42 19.87
C GLY A 269 -8.76 13.39 20.75
N TYR A 270 -8.76 14.17 21.84
CA TYR A 270 -9.90 14.21 22.76
C TYR A 270 -11.13 14.88 22.12
N LEU A 271 -12.25 14.16 22.05
CA LEU A 271 -13.64 14.60 21.76
C LEU A 271 -13.81 15.76 20.75
N GLY A 272 -13.06 15.78 19.65
CA GLY A 272 -13.20 16.84 18.64
C GLY A 272 -12.58 18.19 19.04
N LEU A 273 -11.78 18.22 20.10
CA LEU A 273 -11.11 19.42 20.64
C LEU A 273 -9.59 19.38 20.48
N ALA A 274 -9.03 18.23 20.09
CA ALA A 274 -7.62 18.04 19.75
C ALA A 274 -7.46 17.22 18.47
N GLU A 275 -6.32 17.36 17.80
CA GLU A 275 -6.06 16.72 16.52
C GLU A 275 -5.84 15.21 16.69
N GLY A 276 -6.29 14.43 15.71
CA GLY A 276 -5.96 13.01 15.61
C GLY A 276 -4.54 12.78 15.08
N GLY A 277 -3.93 11.67 15.49
CA GLY A 277 -2.58 11.30 15.04
C GLY A 277 -2.53 10.82 13.59
N ARG A 278 -1.36 10.91 12.96
CA ARG A 278 -1.12 10.46 11.59
C ARG A 278 -1.06 8.93 11.50
N ALA A 279 -1.44 8.36 10.35
CA ALA A 279 -1.20 6.95 10.01
C ALA A 279 -0.37 6.78 8.73
N ASP A 280 0.63 5.91 8.76
CA ASP A 280 1.43 5.49 7.61
C ASP A 280 1.49 3.95 7.54
N ALA A 281 0.94 3.36 6.48
CA ALA A 281 0.91 1.92 6.25
C ALA A 281 1.63 1.57 4.95
N VAL A 282 2.65 0.72 5.04
CA VAL A 282 3.42 0.25 3.88
C VAL A 282 3.47 -1.26 3.89
N SER A 283 2.90 -1.90 2.86
CA SER A 283 2.95 -3.34 2.66
C SER A 283 3.65 -3.68 1.36
N ARG A 284 4.66 -4.56 1.43
CA ARG A 284 5.39 -5.07 0.28
C ARG A 284 5.38 -6.59 0.31
N ALA A 285 4.99 -7.22 -0.80
CA ALA A 285 5.04 -8.65 -0.99
C ALA A 285 5.76 -8.97 -2.30
N THR A 286 6.84 -9.74 -2.23
CA THR A 286 7.58 -10.23 -3.40
C THR A 286 7.65 -11.74 -3.38
N SER A 287 7.22 -12.37 -4.46
CA SER A 287 7.23 -13.83 -4.59
C SER A 287 7.54 -14.31 -6.00
N ALA A 288 8.16 -15.49 -6.12
CA ALA A 288 8.21 -16.21 -7.40
C ALA A 288 6.84 -16.82 -7.77
N GLY A 289 6.03 -17.21 -6.78
CA GLY A 289 4.63 -17.58 -6.95
C GLY A 289 3.69 -16.39 -6.77
N ALA A 290 2.65 -16.53 -5.94
CA ALA A 290 1.65 -15.47 -5.73
C ALA A 290 2.15 -14.40 -4.75
N ALA A 291 1.81 -13.14 -5.00
CA ALA A 291 2.12 -12.01 -4.13
C ALA A 291 0.86 -11.17 -3.85
N GLN A 292 0.60 -10.92 -2.57
CA GLN A 292 -0.48 -10.06 -2.11
C GLN A 292 0.04 -9.06 -1.08
N ALA A 293 -0.20 -7.77 -1.32
CA ALA A 293 0.13 -6.69 -0.40
C ALA A 293 -1.13 -5.89 -0.08
N ASN A 294 -1.47 -5.75 1.20
CA ASN A 294 -2.56 -4.91 1.68
C ASN A 294 -2.03 -3.86 2.67
N GLY A 295 -2.24 -2.58 2.36
CA GLY A 295 -1.88 -1.44 3.21
C GLY A 295 -3.11 -0.63 3.60
N ASP A 296 -3.38 -0.52 4.89
CA ASP A 296 -4.53 0.17 5.46
C ASP A 296 -4.05 1.26 6.44
N ALA A 297 -4.35 2.53 6.13
CA ALA A 297 -4.00 3.67 6.96
C ALA A 297 -5.25 4.48 7.34
N TYR A 298 -5.47 4.64 8.64
CA TYR A 298 -6.58 5.43 9.19
C TYR A 298 -6.06 6.52 10.10
N GLY A 299 -6.24 7.78 9.71
CA GLY A 299 -5.97 8.93 10.56
C GLY A 299 -6.76 8.84 11.87
N GLY A 300 -6.19 9.37 12.94
CA GLY A 300 -6.85 9.47 14.22
C GLY A 300 -8.08 10.37 14.16
N SER A 301 -9.13 10.07 14.92
CA SER A 301 -10.28 10.97 15.09
C SER A 301 -9.90 12.17 15.96
N GLY A 302 -10.45 13.35 15.72
CA GLY A 302 -10.14 14.55 16.49
C GLY A 302 -10.95 15.76 16.03
N SER A 303 -10.57 16.96 16.46
CA SER A 303 -11.04 18.24 15.90
C SER A 303 -10.79 18.30 14.40
N GLN A 304 -9.68 17.68 13.98
CA GLN A 304 -9.36 17.30 12.63
C GLN A 304 -8.96 15.83 12.63
N LEU A 305 -9.29 15.13 11.54
CA LEU A 305 -8.76 13.79 11.30
C LEU A 305 -7.24 13.89 11.08
N GLY A 306 -6.50 12.90 11.57
CA GLY A 306 -5.09 12.78 11.20
C GLY A 306 -4.91 12.51 9.70
N ALA A 307 -3.75 12.83 9.15
CA ALA A 307 -3.41 12.44 7.79
C ALA A 307 -3.19 10.92 7.68
N ALA A 308 -3.44 10.34 6.51
CA ALA A 308 -3.28 8.92 6.24
C ALA A 308 -2.54 8.68 4.92
N SER A 309 -1.56 7.77 4.94
CA SER A 309 -0.80 7.35 3.77
C SER A 309 -0.75 5.82 3.72
N ALA A 310 -1.20 5.23 2.62
CA ALA A 310 -1.16 3.79 2.38
C ALA A 310 -0.41 3.46 1.08
N LEU A 311 0.58 2.59 1.16
CA LEU A 311 1.32 2.04 0.03
C LEU A 311 1.26 0.51 0.04
N ALA A 312 0.82 -0.08 -1.07
CA ALA A 312 0.86 -1.51 -1.29
C ALA A 312 1.62 -1.86 -2.58
N GLU A 313 2.61 -2.75 -2.47
CA GLU A 313 3.44 -3.19 -3.60
C GLU A 313 3.49 -4.72 -3.65
N ALA A 314 2.88 -5.32 -4.68
CA ALA A 314 2.85 -6.77 -4.89
C ALA A 314 3.62 -7.15 -6.15
N ARG A 315 4.63 -8.01 -6.03
CA ARG A 315 5.48 -8.48 -7.13
C ARG A 315 5.43 -9.99 -7.20
N ALA A 316 4.72 -10.51 -8.19
CA ALA A 316 4.63 -11.94 -8.45
C ALA A 316 5.51 -12.32 -9.65
N GLY A 317 6.05 -13.54 -9.63
CA GLY A 317 6.64 -14.19 -10.80
C GLY A 317 5.53 -14.73 -11.70
N SER A 318 5.36 -16.05 -11.71
CA SER A 318 4.31 -16.70 -12.49
C SER A 318 2.95 -16.75 -11.78
N GLY A 319 2.88 -16.42 -10.49
CA GLY A 319 1.63 -16.38 -9.72
C GLY A 319 0.82 -15.10 -9.90
N SER A 320 -0.29 -15.00 -9.16
CA SER A 320 -1.11 -13.78 -9.15
C SER A 320 -0.47 -12.65 -8.33
N SER A 321 -0.71 -11.41 -8.75
CA SER A 321 -0.21 -10.19 -8.10
C SER A 321 -1.37 -9.29 -7.72
N HIS A 322 -1.56 -9.03 -6.43
CA HIS A 322 -2.65 -8.19 -5.93
C HIS A 322 -2.13 -7.16 -4.92
N ALA A 323 -2.29 -5.88 -5.23
CA ALA A 323 -1.97 -4.78 -4.32
C ALA A 323 -3.23 -3.99 -3.97
N THR A 324 -3.47 -3.79 -2.68
CA THR A 324 -4.61 -3.03 -2.15
C THR A 324 -4.10 -1.98 -1.18
N ALA A 325 -4.38 -0.70 -1.46
CA ALA A 325 -4.06 0.42 -0.59
C ALA A 325 -5.32 1.18 -0.20
N ASN A 326 -5.49 1.46 1.09
CA ASN A 326 -6.64 2.17 1.61
C ASN A 326 -6.21 3.23 2.63
N ALA A 327 -6.51 4.50 2.37
CA ALA A 327 -6.17 5.62 3.23
C ALA A 327 -7.43 6.43 3.59
N VAL A 328 -7.63 6.70 4.88
CA VAL A 328 -8.74 7.54 5.36
C VAL A 328 -8.19 8.57 6.34
N GLY A 329 -8.30 9.86 6.02
CA GLY A 329 -7.74 10.94 6.83
C GLY A 329 -8.16 12.32 6.33
N LEU A 330 -7.68 13.39 6.98
CA LEU A 330 -7.90 14.75 6.49
C LEU A 330 -7.22 14.96 5.12
N GLN A 331 -5.94 14.59 5.07
CA GLN A 331 -5.22 14.30 3.83
C GLN A 331 -5.08 12.78 3.70
N ALA A 332 -5.51 12.21 2.57
CA ALA A 332 -5.48 10.77 2.34
C ALA A 332 -4.76 10.45 1.02
N ASP A 333 -3.64 9.74 1.11
CA ASP A 333 -2.86 9.31 -0.03
C ASP A 333 -2.81 7.77 -0.09
N ALA A 334 -3.34 7.17 -1.16
CA ALA A 334 -3.34 5.72 -1.36
C ALA A 334 -2.68 5.35 -2.68
N VAL A 335 -1.68 4.48 -2.63
CA VAL A 335 -0.94 4.02 -3.81
C VAL A 335 -0.86 2.50 -3.82
N ALA A 336 -1.37 1.87 -4.87
CA ALA A 336 -1.26 0.43 -5.09
C ALA A 336 -0.46 0.14 -6.35
N ARG A 337 0.47 -0.81 -6.28
CA ARG A 337 1.30 -1.23 -7.41
C ARG A 337 1.41 -2.75 -7.51
N SER A 338 1.13 -3.29 -8.67
CA SER A 338 1.20 -4.72 -8.93
C SER A 338 2.10 -5.02 -10.13
N TRP A 339 2.93 -6.06 -9.99
CA TRP A 339 3.78 -6.59 -11.07
C TRP A 339 3.54 -8.09 -11.22
N ALA A 340 3.38 -8.56 -12.45
CA ALA A 340 3.20 -9.97 -12.80
C ALA A 340 3.87 -10.32 -14.14
N GLN A 341 3.85 -11.61 -14.51
CA GLN A 341 4.36 -12.08 -15.81
C GLN A 341 3.25 -12.77 -16.63
N GLY A 342 3.25 -12.53 -17.94
CA GLY A 342 2.35 -13.16 -18.89
C GLY A 342 0.87 -12.93 -18.55
N ALA A 343 0.08 -14.00 -18.68
CA ALA A 343 -1.37 -13.98 -18.53
C ALA A 343 -1.84 -14.03 -17.07
N SER A 344 -0.92 -13.95 -16.10
CA SER A 344 -1.26 -14.05 -14.68
C SER A 344 -2.15 -12.90 -14.22
N SER A 345 -3.03 -13.19 -13.27
CA SER A 345 -3.89 -12.19 -12.64
C SER A 345 -3.06 -11.11 -11.95
N ASN A 346 -3.32 -9.85 -12.27
CA ASN A 346 -2.49 -8.72 -11.88
C ASN A 346 -3.38 -7.50 -11.63
N TYR A 347 -3.55 -7.11 -10.38
CA TYR A 347 -4.48 -6.05 -9.99
C TYR A 347 -3.86 -5.12 -8.95
N ALA A 348 -4.09 -3.83 -9.13
CA ALA A 348 -3.84 -2.82 -8.12
C ALA A 348 -5.12 -2.02 -7.85
N TYR A 349 -5.44 -1.83 -6.59
CA TYR A 349 -6.61 -1.11 -6.11
C TYR A 349 -6.20 -0.10 -5.05
N ALA A 350 -6.54 1.17 -5.25
CA ALA A 350 -6.29 2.22 -4.28
C ALA A 350 -7.56 3.00 -3.97
N THR A 351 -7.84 3.16 -2.67
CA THR A 351 -8.94 3.98 -2.15
C THR A 351 -8.39 5.03 -1.20
N ALA A 352 -8.70 6.29 -1.46
CA ALA A 352 -8.36 7.41 -0.59
C ALA A 352 -9.63 8.19 -0.24
N THR A 353 -9.86 8.43 1.05
CA THR A 353 -10.98 9.24 1.53
C THR A 353 -10.45 10.36 2.41
N GLY A 354 -10.57 11.60 1.91
CA GLY A 354 -10.15 12.81 2.63
C GLY A 354 -10.46 14.09 1.86
N ASP A 355 -10.32 15.23 2.54
CA ASP A 355 -10.54 16.56 1.96
C ASP A 355 -9.48 16.92 0.91
N SER A 356 -8.32 16.26 0.97
CA SER A 356 -7.21 16.40 0.03
C SER A 356 -6.36 15.12 -0.05
N GLY A 357 -5.53 15.00 -1.09
CA GLY A 357 -4.74 13.80 -1.38
C GLY A 357 -5.13 13.13 -2.70
N ALA A 358 -4.75 11.87 -2.89
CA ALA A 358 -5.02 11.13 -4.12
C ALA A 358 -5.05 9.60 -3.93
N ALA A 359 -5.83 8.94 -4.78
CA ALA A 359 -5.75 7.51 -5.03
C ALA A 359 -5.03 7.25 -6.36
N ALA A 360 -4.06 6.34 -6.38
CA ALA A 360 -3.35 5.96 -7.60
C ALA A 360 -3.07 4.45 -7.66
N SER A 361 -3.37 3.84 -8.80
CA SER A 361 -3.16 2.42 -9.06
C SER A 361 -2.27 2.23 -10.27
N PHE A 362 -1.35 1.26 -10.19
CA PHE A 362 -0.43 0.89 -11.24
C PHE A 362 -0.35 -0.63 -11.37
N SER A 363 -0.48 -1.17 -12.58
CA SER A 363 -0.31 -2.60 -12.83
C SER A 363 0.61 -2.79 -14.02
N THR A 364 1.65 -3.60 -13.86
CA THR A 364 2.60 -3.92 -14.93
C THR A 364 2.64 -5.41 -15.17
N SER A 365 2.57 -5.84 -16.43
CA SER A 365 2.85 -7.22 -16.81
C SER A 365 3.90 -7.27 -17.91
N THR A 366 4.82 -8.22 -17.79
CA THR A 366 5.89 -8.48 -18.77
C THR A 366 5.70 -9.83 -19.43
N GLY A 367 5.97 -9.93 -20.72
CA GLY A 367 5.93 -11.17 -21.48
C GLY A 367 7.22 -11.45 -22.24
N PRO A 368 7.21 -12.45 -23.14
CA PRO A 368 8.35 -12.73 -24.01
C PRO A 368 8.61 -11.60 -25.01
N ALA A 369 9.81 -11.60 -25.62
CA ALA A 369 10.21 -10.63 -26.66
C ALA A 369 10.09 -9.14 -26.23
N ASP A 370 10.45 -8.86 -24.98
CA ASP A 370 10.44 -7.51 -24.37
C ASP A 370 9.09 -6.80 -24.41
N VAL A 371 7.99 -7.57 -24.55
CA VAL A 371 6.64 -7.02 -24.45
C VAL A 371 6.33 -6.67 -23.01
N SER A 372 5.88 -5.44 -22.78
CA SER A 372 5.32 -5.04 -21.49
C SER A 372 4.09 -4.17 -21.67
N VAL A 373 3.15 -4.30 -20.73
CA VAL A 373 2.02 -3.40 -20.62
C VAL A 373 1.95 -2.85 -19.20
N GLU A 374 1.78 -1.54 -19.08
CA GLU A 374 1.58 -0.85 -17.82
C GLU A 374 0.28 -0.08 -17.88
N THR A 375 -0.62 -0.30 -16.92
CA THR A 375 -1.83 0.51 -16.75
C THR A 375 -1.70 1.41 -15.54
N ARG A 376 -2.27 2.62 -15.65
CA ARG A 376 -2.26 3.66 -14.62
C ARG A 376 -3.66 4.22 -14.47
N ALA A 377 -4.06 4.46 -13.24
CA ALA A 377 -5.29 5.17 -12.90
C ALA A 377 -5.01 6.12 -11.73
N GLY A 378 -5.52 7.34 -11.82
CA GLY A 378 -5.29 8.38 -10.82
C GLY A 378 -6.54 9.23 -10.62
N ALA A 379 -6.88 9.48 -9.35
CA ALA A 379 -7.99 10.33 -8.96
C ALA A 379 -7.60 11.16 -7.74
N PRO A 380 -7.69 12.51 -7.79
CA PRO A 380 -7.52 13.34 -6.61
C PRO A 380 -8.69 13.13 -5.64
N THR A 381 -8.45 13.36 -4.36
CA THR A 381 -9.53 13.37 -3.36
C THR A 381 -10.05 14.80 -3.14
N GLY A 382 -11.37 14.92 -3.10
CA GLY A 382 -12.10 15.93 -2.32
C GLY A 382 -13.25 15.30 -1.54
N SER A 383 -13.24 13.96 -1.47
CA SER A 383 -14.11 13.02 -0.75
C SER A 383 -13.50 11.61 -0.93
N THR A 384 -14.29 10.59 -1.28
CA THR A 384 -13.79 9.23 -1.57
C THR A 384 -13.41 9.09 -3.05
N ALA A 385 -12.13 8.79 -3.31
CA ALA A 385 -11.59 8.43 -4.62
C ALA A 385 -11.15 6.97 -4.65
N ARG A 386 -11.55 6.24 -5.68
CA ARG A 386 -11.23 4.83 -5.93
C ARG A 386 -10.63 4.69 -7.32
N THR A 387 -9.50 4.01 -7.39
CA THR A 387 -8.82 3.70 -8.65
C THR A 387 -8.54 2.22 -8.75
N VAL A 388 -8.51 1.72 -9.98
CA VAL A 388 -8.18 0.31 -10.23
C VAL A 388 -7.45 0.15 -11.54
N THR A 389 -6.43 -0.71 -11.52
CA THR A 389 -5.68 -1.09 -12.71
C THR A 389 -5.48 -2.59 -12.80
N SER A 390 -5.27 -3.05 -14.03
CA SER A 390 -4.95 -4.42 -14.34
C SER A 390 -4.21 -4.48 -15.67
N ALA A 391 -3.22 -5.37 -15.74
CA ALA A 391 -2.32 -5.50 -16.88
C ALA A 391 -1.94 -6.96 -17.06
N ASN A 392 -2.06 -7.50 -18.28
CA ASN A 392 -1.59 -8.84 -18.59
C ASN A 392 -0.95 -8.90 -19.99
N VAL A 393 -0.17 -9.95 -20.27
CA VAL A 393 0.40 -10.21 -21.59
C VAL A 393 -0.05 -11.58 -22.07
N ALA A 394 -0.59 -11.66 -23.29
CA ALA A 394 -1.17 -12.86 -23.88
C ALA A 394 -2.31 -13.51 -23.07
N GLY A 395 -2.91 -12.75 -22.14
CA GLY A 395 -4.11 -13.16 -21.41
C GLY A 395 -5.39 -12.67 -22.08
N ASN A 396 -6.49 -12.73 -21.34
CA ASN A 396 -7.80 -12.31 -21.83
C ASN A 396 -7.93 -10.78 -21.82
N SER A 397 -8.75 -10.27 -22.75
CA SER A 397 -9.21 -8.89 -22.72
C SER A 397 -10.25 -8.68 -21.61
N TYR A 398 -10.33 -7.46 -21.09
CA TYR A 398 -11.24 -7.10 -19.99
C TYR A 398 -12.66 -6.73 -20.45
N GLY A 399 -12.86 -6.54 -21.75
CA GLY A 399 -14.12 -6.05 -22.33
C GLY A 399 -14.35 -4.56 -22.11
N LEU A 400 -15.47 -4.06 -22.62
CA LEU A 400 -15.90 -2.68 -22.44
C LEU A 400 -16.34 -2.46 -20.99
N ALA A 401 -15.63 -1.57 -20.30
CA ALA A 401 -16.00 -1.13 -18.96
C ALA A 401 -16.75 0.19 -19.09
N GLY A 402 -17.86 0.31 -18.36
CA GLY A 402 -18.67 1.53 -18.31
C GLY A 402 -18.69 2.14 -16.91
N PRO A 403 -19.31 3.32 -16.78
CA PRO A 403 -19.75 3.84 -15.49
C PRO A 403 -20.67 2.83 -14.76
N GLY A 404 -20.71 2.91 -13.43
CA GLY A 404 -21.40 1.95 -12.55
C GLY A 404 -20.48 0.87 -11.97
N SER A 405 -19.17 0.99 -12.21
CA SER A 405 -18.15 0.10 -11.65
C SER A 405 -17.66 0.56 -10.27
N GLY A 406 -18.01 1.77 -9.85
CA GLY A 406 -17.66 2.34 -8.55
C GLY A 406 -16.24 2.92 -8.47
N TYR A 407 -15.60 3.15 -9.63
CA TYR A 407 -14.23 3.66 -9.75
C TYR A 407 -14.19 5.02 -10.45
N GLN A 408 -13.53 5.98 -9.81
CA GLN A 408 -13.30 7.31 -10.40
C GLN A 408 -12.29 7.24 -11.55
N ALA A 409 -11.34 6.29 -11.50
CA ALA A 409 -10.48 5.97 -12.63
C ALA A 409 -10.21 4.47 -12.73
N LEU A 410 -10.43 3.93 -13.92
CA LEU A 410 -10.17 2.54 -14.28
C LEU A 410 -9.33 2.50 -15.55
N SER A 411 -8.29 1.66 -15.53
CA SER A 411 -7.51 1.34 -16.73
C SER A 411 -7.10 -0.12 -16.73
N TYR A 412 -7.60 -0.89 -17.70
CA TYR A 412 -7.19 -2.26 -17.93
C TYR A 412 -6.63 -2.45 -19.34
N ALA A 413 -5.58 -3.25 -19.47
CA ALA A 413 -4.98 -3.54 -20.77
C ALA A 413 -4.36 -4.92 -20.84
N THR A 414 -4.44 -5.52 -22.02
CA THR A 414 -3.68 -6.72 -22.39
C THR A 414 -2.74 -6.40 -23.54
N GLY A 415 -1.47 -6.77 -23.39
CA GLY A 415 -0.46 -6.71 -24.46
C GLY A 415 -0.31 -8.05 -25.16
N ALA A 416 0.07 -8.05 -26.43
CA ALA A 416 0.22 -9.23 -27.29
C ALA A 416 -0.95 -10.24 -27.13
N PRO A 417 -2.21 -9.82 -27.31
CA PRO A 417 -3.37 -10.69 -27.15
C PRO A 417 -3.34 -11.89 -28.11
N THR A 418 -3.96 -13.00 -27.71
CA THR A 418 -4.09 -14.17 -28.59
C THR A 418 -5.08 -13.89 -29.73
N ALA A 419 -5.00 -14.65 -30.83
CA ALA A 419 -5.94 -14.50 -31.95
C ALA A 419 -7.41 -14.66 -31.48
N ALA A 420 -7.69 -15.62 -30.60
CA ALA A 420 -9.03 -15.79 -30.03
C ALA A 420 -9.50 -14.56 -29.23
N THR A 421 -8.59 -13.94 -28.47
CA THR A 421 -8.88 -12.70 -27.72
C THR A 421 -9.16 -11.53 -28.65
N VAL A 422 -8.41 -11.43 -29.76
CA VAL A 422 -8.62 -10.41 -30.79
C VAL A 422 -9.97 -10.59 -31.47
N ASP A 423 -10.29 -11.80 -31.92
CA ASP A 423 -11.56 -12.11 -32.58
C ASP A 423 -12.75 -11.78 -31.67
N GLN A 424 -12.64 -12.11 -30.38
CA GLN A 424 -13.67 -11.78 -29.40
C GLN A 424 -13.84 -10.26 -29.26
N ALA A 425 -12.75 -9.51 -29.10
CA ALA A 425 -12.80 -8.07 -28.92
C ALA A 425 -13.32 -7.32 -30.15
N LEU A 426 -13.00 -7.80 -31.36
CA LEU A 426 -13.38 -7.15 -32.62
C LEU A 426 -14.75 -7.57 -33.16
N SER A 427 -15.39 -8.58 -32.56
CA SER A 427 -16.67 -9.13 -33.02
C SER A 427 -17.80 -8.09 -33.18
N GLY A 428 -17.79 -7.03 -32.36
CA GLY A 428 -18.75 -5.93 -32.42
C GLY A 428 -18.29 -4.71 -33.24
N ALA A 429 -17.08 -4.72 -33.78
CA ALA A 429 -16.44 -3.56 -34.42
C ALA A 429 -15.91 -3.89 -35.83
N PRO A 430 -16.79 -4.11 -36.82
CA PRO A 430 -16.39 -4.57 -38.15
C PRO A 430 -15.54 -3.57 -38.94
N ALA A 431 -15.67 -2.26 -38.71
CA ALA A 431 -14.86 -1.26 -39.40
C ALA A 431 -13.43 -1.24 -38.85
N VAL A 432 -13.28 -1.42 -37.53
CA VAL A 432 -11.96 -1.61 -36.91
C VAL A 432 -11.31 -2.91 -37.38
N ALA A 433 -12.07 -4.01 -37.41
CA ALA A 433 -11.58 -5.28 -37.92
C ALA A 433 -11.08 -5.18 -39.37
N ALA A 434 -11.83 -4.48 -40.23
CA ALA A 434 -11.43 -4.23 -41.62
C ALA A 434 -10.16 -3.37 -41.71
N ALA A 435 -10.01 -2.36 -40.84
CA ALA A 435 -8.85 -1.49 -40.82
C ALA A 435 -7.57 -2.21 -40.36
N PHE A 436 -7.68 -3.18 -39.44
CA PHE A 436 -6.54 -3.99 -39.03
C PHE A 436 -6.15 -5.02 -40.09
N GLY A 437 -7.11 -5.57 -40.84
CA GLY A 437 -6.84 -6.47 -41.96
C GLY A 437 -5.94 -7.66 -41.56
N ALA A 438 -4.81 -7.82 -42.25
CA ALA A 438 -3.79 -8.84 -41.93
C ALA A 438 -2.71 -8.35 -40.94
N GLY A 439 -2.92 -7.19 -40.32
CA GLY A 439 -2.02 -6.60 -39.32
C GLY A 439 -2.08 -7.32 -37.97
N GLN A 440 -1.06 -7.09 -37.14
CA GLN A 440 -0.96 -7.66 -35.81
C GLN A 440 -1.60 -6.71 -34.78
N VAL A 441 -2.49 -7.23 -33.94
CA VAL A 441 -2.98 -6.50 -32.77
C VAL A 441 -1.95 -6.60 -31.65
N ILE A 442 -1.44 -5.46 -31.22
CA ILE A 442 -0.39 -5.33 -30.21
C ILE A 442 -0.99 -5.22 -28.81
N GLY A 443 -2.17 -4.60 -28.69
CA GLY A 443 -2.80 -4.41 -27.40
C GLY A 443 -4.29 -4.14 -27.50
N ILE A 444 -5.01 -4.50 -26.45
CA ILE A 444 -6.43 -4.18 -26.26
C ILE A 444 -6.56 -3.58 -24.87
N GLY A 445 -7.27 -2.47 -24.74
CA GLY A 445 -7.48 -1.84 -23.45
C GLY A 445 -8.88 -1.26 -23.30
N THR A 446 -9.19 -0.92 -22.06
CA THR A 446 -10.45 -0.32 -21.65
C THR A 446 -10.15 0.72 -20.59
N MET A 447 -10.76 1.88 -20.72
CA MET A 447 -10.64 2.97 -19.77
C MET A 447 -12.03 3.45 -19.41
N ALA A 448 -12.25 3.68 -18.13
CA ALA A 448 -13.51 4.21 -17.64
C ALA A 448 -13.28 5.17 -16.48
N SER A 449 -14.23 6.06 -16.31
CA SER A 449 -14.29 6.99 -15.19
C SER A 449 -15.74 7.23 -14.81
N GLU A 450 -15.95 7.46 -13.52
CA GLU A 450 -17.24 7.72 -12.92
C GLU A 450 -17.11 8.85 -11.89
N TYR A 451 -18.13 9.69 -11.81
CA TYR A 451 -18.20 10.74 -10.80
C TYR A 451 -18.20 10.14 -9.38
N GLY A 452 -17.52 10.81 -8.44
CA GLY A 452 -17.52 10.39 -7.04
C GLY A 452 -18.93 10.37 -6.45
N ALA A 453 -19.36 9.26 -5.86
CA ALA A 453 -20.68 9.17 -5.21
C ALA A 453 -20.88 10.24 -4.12
N ASP A 454 -19.79 10.60 -3.44
CA ASP A 454 -19.75 11.62 -2.39
C ASP A 454 -19.13 12.94 -2.87
N ALA A 455 -18.95 13.13 -4.18
CA ALA A 455 -18.36 14.35 -4.74
C ALA A 455 -19.38 15.49 -4.84
N VAL A 456 -18.92 16.73 -4.69
CA VAL A 456 -19.80 17.92 -4.62
C VAL A 456 -20.17 18.40 -6.02
N GLU A 457 -21.44 18.24 -6.40
CA GLU A 457 -21.96 18.69 -7.70
C GLU A 457 -21.65 20.17 -7.94
N GLY A 458 -21.21 20.50 -9.15
CA GLY A 458 -20.71 21.81 -9.54
C GLY A 458 -19.20 22.01 -9.34
N THR A 459 -18.52 21.12 -8.62
CA THR A 459 -17.05 21.13 -8.48
C THR A 459 -16.42 20.26 -9.57
N GLY A 460 -15.44 20.79 -10.31
CA GLY A 460 -14.73 20.05 -11.34
C GLY A 460 -13.66 19.12 -10.75
N TYR A 461 -13.79 17.82 -11.00
CA TYR A 461 -12.80 16.80 -10.64
C TYR A 461 -12.18 16.22 -11.91
N SER A 462 -10.84 16.13 -11.94
CA SER A 462 -10.09 15.57 -13.07
C SER A 462 -9.49 14.21 -12.71
N TYR A 463 -9.86 13.19 -13.47
CA TYR A 463 -9.40 11.82 -13.35
C TYR A 463 -8.54 11.42 -14.54
N ILE A 464 -7.58 10.54 -14.33
CA ILE A 464 -6.66 10.09 -15.39
C ILE A 464 -6.65 8.58 -15.44
N SER A 465 -6.83 8.05 -16.64
CA SER A 465 -6.58 6.65 -16.97
C SER A 465 -5.56 6.56 -18.10
N ALA A 466 -4.60 5.65 -18.01
CA ALA A 466 -3.60 5.48 -19.05
C ALA A 466 -3.15 4.03 -19.19
N ALA A 467 -2.66 3.68 -20.37
CA ALA A 467 -2.01 2.41 -20.65
C ALA A 467 -0.81 2.64 -21.55
N ASN A 468 0.33 2.09 -21.13
CA ASN A 468 1.58 2.12 -21.86
C ASN A 468 1.89 0.73 -22.41
N PHE A 469 2.25 0.65 -23.68
CA PHE A 469 2.59 -0.58 -24.38
C PHE A 469 4.01 -0.47 -24.91
N VAL A 470 4.87 -1.39 -24.47
CA VAL A 470 6.21 -1.57 -25.04
C VAL A 470 6.22 -2.87 -25.83
N PHE A 471 6.68 -2.80 -27.07
CA PHE A 471 6.73 -3.93 -28.00
C PHE A 471 7.81 -3.73 -29.06
N THR A 472 8.03 -4.72 -29.92
CA THR A 472 9.01 -4.64 -31.02
C THR A 472 8.34 -4.87 -32.36
N THR A 473 8.68 -4.05 -33.35
CA THR A 473 8.27 -4.19 -34.76
C THR A 473 9.45 -4.72 -35.58
N ALA A 474 9.23 -5.78 -36.37
CA ALA A 474 10.30 -6.37 -37.19
C ALA A 474 10.66 -5.54 -38.43
N ALA A 475 9.69 -4.78 -38.94
CA ALA A 475 9.82 -3.88 -40.09
C ALA A 475 9.01 -2.61 -39.82
N SER A 476 9.15 -1.60 -40.68
CA SER A 476 8.28 -0.43 -40.62
C SER A 476 6.82 -0.85 -40.83
N GLY A 477 5.93 -0.32 -40.01
CA GLY A 477 4.51 -0.66 -40.03
C GLY A 477 3.63 0.55 -39.73
N ASN A 478 2.42 0.55 -40.24
CA ASN A 478 1.43 1.58 -39.96
C ASN A 478 0.73 1.29 -38.63
N LEU A 479 0.73 2.27 -37.73
CA LEU A 479 0.06 2.21 -36.44
C LEU A 479 -1.39 2.66 -36.58
N THR A 480 -2.32 1.80 -36.16
CA THR A 480 -3.75 2.09 -36.17
C THR A 480 -4.31 1.97 -34.76
N LEU A 481 -5.03 2.99 -34.31
CA LEU A 481 -5.85 2.93 -33.10
C LEU A 481 -7.30 2.64 -33.48
N GLY A 482 -7.82 1.49 -33.04
CA GLY A 482 -9.21 1.10 -33.20
C GLY A 482 -10.02 1.41 -31.95
N LEU A 483 -11.09 2.18 -32.10
CA LEU A 483 -12.06 2.49 -31.05
C LEU A 483 -13.25 1.54 -31.22
N LEU A 484 -13.45 0.66 -30.24
CA LEU A 484 -14.35 -0.49 -30.38
C LEU A 484 -15.78 -0.18 -29.92
N GLY A 485 -15.94 0.80 -29.03
CA GLY A 485 -17.22 1.21 -28.49
C GLY A 485 -17.08 1.99 -27.19
N SER A 486 -18.17 2.59 -26.74
CA SER A 486 -18.25 3.35 -25.50
C SER A 486 -19.56 3.11 -24.75
N LEU A 487 -19.54 3.42 -23.45
CA LEU A 487 -20.70 3.47 -22.56
C LEU A 487 -20.69 4.80 -21.82
N SER A 488 -21.88 5.34 -21.53
CA SER A 488 -22.04 6.57 -20.76
C SER A 488 -23.22 6.45 -19.80
N GLU A 489 -23.17 7.22 -18.72
CA GLU A 489 -24.25 7.31 -17.74
C GLU A 489 -24.39 8.75 -17.24
N GLY A 490 -25.61 9.13 -16.85
CA GLY A 490 -25.91 10.44 -16.27
C GLY A 490 -25.44 11.59 -17.15
N ALA A 491 -24.80 12.59 -16.54
CA ALA A 491 -24.22 13.73 -17.24
C ALA A 491 -22.96 13.39 -18.06
N GLY A 492 -22.38 12.19 -17.88
CA GLY A 492 -21.13 11.78 -18.51
C GLY A 492 -19.93 12.57 -17.98
N PHE A 493 -19.43 13.51 -18.77
CA PHE A 493 -18.27 14.35 -18.47
C PHE A 493 -18.51 15.80 -18.90
N THR A 494 -17.76 16.72 -18.31
CA THR A 494 -17.63 18.11 -18.77
C THR A 494 -16.60 18.20 -19.88
N GLU A 495 -15.48 17.51 -19.71
CA GLU A 495 -14.43 17.38 -20.73
C GLU A 495 -13.85 15.96 -20.72
N LEU A 496 -13.58 15.43 -21.91
CA LEU A 496 -12.82 14.21 -22.12
C LEU A 496 -11.68 14.52 -23.08
N GLU A 497 -10.44 14.31 -22.65
CA GLU A 497 -9.25 14.44 -23.49
C GLU A 497 -8.67 13.06 -23.77
N LEU A 498 -8.48 12.71 -25.04
CA LEU A 498 -7.77 11.51 -25.47
C LEU A 498 -6.44 11.91 -26.09
N ILE A 499 -5.34 11.45 -25.51
CA ILE A 499 -3.98 11.68 -26.03
C ILE A 499 -3.33 10.34 -26.34
N VAL A 500 -2.64 10.28 -27.48
CA VAL A 500 -1.73 9.19 -27.83
C VAL A 500 -0.33 9.74 -28.03
N ARG A 501 0.65 9.14 -27.36
CA ARG A 501 2.07 9.49 -27.49
C ARG A 501 2.87 8.28 -27.95
N SER A 502 3.74 8.50 -28.94
CA SER A 502 4.76 7.54 -29.37
C SER A 502 6.14 8.06 -28.96
N HIS A 503 6.89 7.30 -28.19
CA HIS A 503 8.22 7.70 -27.68
C HIS A 503 8.19 9.08 -26.97
N GLY A 504 7.10 9.36 -26.25
CA GLY A 504 6.84 10.64 -25.57
C GLY A 504 6.31 11.77 -26.47
N ALA A 505 6.43 11.66 -27.80
CA ALA A 505 5.90 12.64 -28.74
C ALA A 505 4.40 12.41 -28.97
N GLU A 506 3.62 13.49 -28.92
CA GLU A 506 2.18 13.45 -29.20
C GLU A 506 1.93 13.19 -30.68
N VAL A 507 1.21 12.10 -30.98
CA VAL A 507 0.83 11.72 -32.36
C VAL A 507 -0.66 11.95 -32.61
N PHE A 508 -1.45 12.04 -31.55
CA PHE A 508 -2.86 12.33 -31.60
C PHE A 508 -3.32 12.97 -30.29
N SER A 509 -4.19 13.97 -30.40
CA SER A 509 -4.93 14.56 -29.28
C SER A 509 -6.30 15.01 -29.77
N GLU A 510 -7.34 14.72 -29.00
CA GLU A 510 -8.71 15.16 -29.27
C GLU A 510 -9.42 15.44 -27.94
N THR A 511 -10.17 16.53 -27.88
CA THR A 511 -10.92 16.96 -26.71
C THR A 511 -12.40 17.02 -27.02
N PHE A 512 -13.21 16.39 -26.17
CA PHE A 512 -14.67 16.37 -26.28
C PHE A 512 -15.28 17.14 -25.12
N THR A 513 -16.26 17.98 -25.42
CA THR A 513 -17.11 18.67 -24.43
C THR A 513 -18.57 18.20 -24.51
N SER A 514 -18.82 17.11 -25.25
CA SER A 514 -20.14 16.57 -25.57
C SER A 514 -20.08 15.05 -25.54
N VAL A 515 -20.93 14.45 -24.69
CA VAL A 515 -21.02 12.99 -24.55
C VAL A 515 -21.45 12.36 -25.87
N THR A 516 -22.39 12.96 -26.59
CA THR A 516 -22.88 12.45 -27.88
C THR A 516 -21.78 12.43 -28.94
N ASP A 517 -20.98 13.49 -29.02
CA ASP A 517 -19.89 13.55 -30.00
C ASP A 517 -18.78 12.55 -29.68
N ALA A 518 -18.47 12.37 -28.39
CA ALA A 518 -17.57 11.32 -27.96
C ALA A 518 -18.13 9.93 -28.29
N GLN A 519 -19.40 9.65 -28.00
CA GLN A 519 -20.01 8.35 -28.33
C GLN A 519 -19.88 8.02 -29.82
N LEU A 520 -20.18 8.98 -30.70
CA LEU A 520 -20.01 8.83 -32.15
C LEU A 520 -18.54 8.64 -32.54
N PHE A 521 -17.61 9.30 -31.84
CA PHE A 521 -16.18 9.17 -32.10
C PHE A 521 -15.64 7.77 -31.72
N PHE A 522 -16.08 7.24 -30.57
CA PHE A 522 -15.64 5.95 -30.04
C PHE A 522 -16.39 4.73 -30.61
N ASP A 523 -17.41 4.94 -31.44
CA ASP A 523 -18.22 3.87 -32.05
C ASP A 523 -17.55 3.30 -33.31
N ASN A 524 -16.96 2.11 -33.19
CA ASN A 524 -16.42 1.30 -34.30
C ASN A 524 -15.62 2.13 -35.33
N ARG A 525 -14.61 2.86 -34.85
CA ARG A 525 -13.81 3.80 -35.66
C ARG A 525 -12.33 3.45 -35.61
N ALA A 526 -11.66 3.46 -36.76
CA ALA A 526 -10.20 3.32 -36.84
C ALA A 526 -9.53 4.66 -37.15
N LEU A 527 -8.42 4.93 -36.47
CA LEU A 527 -7.58 6.11 -36.63
C LEU A 527 -6.19 5.66 -37.08
N ASP A 528 -5.71 6.25 -38.18
CA ASP A 528 -4.35 6.08 -38.65
C ASP A 528 -3.43 7.05 -37.89
N LEU A 529 -2.47 6.51 -37.14
CA LEU A 529 -1.51 7.26 -36.34
C LEU A 529 -0.14 7.38 -37.02
N GLY A 530 -0.02 6.86 -38.25
CA GLY A 530 1.17 6.96 -39.08
C GLY A 530 2.17 5.82 -38.90
N LEU A 531 3.36 6.02 -39.46
CA LEU A 531 4.38 4.99 -39.58
C LEU A 531 5.24 4.85 -38.33
N LEU A 532 5.39 3.61 -37.86
CA LEU A 532 6.41 3.19 -36.92
C LEU A 532 7.63 2.64 -37.68
N ALA A 533 8.83 2.95 -37.17
CA ALA A 533 10.05 2.31 -37.63
C ALA A 533 10.12 0.85 -37.16
N ALA A 534 11.10 0.10 -37.65
CA ALA A 534 11.48 -1.17 -37.04
C ALA A 534 12.18 -0.93 -35.69
N GLY A 535 12.05 -1.89 -34.77
CA GLY A 535 12.70 -1.86 -33.45
C GLY A 535 11.71 -1.69 -32.30
N SER A 536 12.23 -1.29 -31.14
CA SER A 536 11.42 -1.08 -29.93
C SER A 536 10.49 0.11 -30.10
N GLN A 537 9.25 -0.07 -29.68
CA GLN A 537 8.18 0.92 -29.71
C GLN A 537 7.69 1.16 -28.27
N ASP A 538 7.39 2.41 -27.95
CA ASP A 538 6.78 2.84 -26.71
C ASP A 538 5.54 3.68 -27.03
N LEU A 539 4.36 3.16 -26.69
CA LEU A 539 3.07 3.79 -26.99
C LEU A 539 2.26 4.00 -25.72
N LEU A 540 2.01 5.26 -25.40
CA LEU A 540 1.16 5.68 -24.29
C LEU A 540 -0.18 6.16 -24.83
N ILE A 541 -1.26 5.57 -24.33
CA ILE A 541 -2.62 6.06 -24.50
C ILE A 541 -3.07 6.59 -23.15
N SER A 542 -3.59 7.81 -23.11
CA SER A 542 -4.12 8.41 -21.89
C SER A 542 -5.45 9.11 -22.15
N ALA A 543 -6.37 8.94 -21.22
CA ALA A 543 -7.63 9.66 -21.16
C ALA A 543 -7.71 10.50 -19.88
N GLY A 544 -7.96 11.79 -20.05
CA GLY A 544 -8.30 12.71 -18.97
C GLY A 544 -9.81 12.93 -18.95
N PHE A 545 -10.45 12.75 -17.79
CA PHE A 545 -11.87 12.97 -17.61
C PHE A 545 -12.08 14.09 -16.60
N THR A 546 -12.73 15.18 -17.01
CA THR A 546 -13.16 16.24 -16.10
C THR A 546 -14.67 16.15 -15.91
N MET A 547 -15.14 16.02 -14.67
CA MET A 547 -16.55 15.84 -14.34
C MET A 547 -16.98 16.81 -13.24
N ALA A 548 -18.19 17.37 -13.38
CA ALA A 548 -18.78 18.29 -12.40
C ALA A 548 -20.18 17.87 -11.92
N ALA A 549 -20.73 16.75 -12.41
CA ALA A 549 -22.04 16.25 -12.04
C ALA A 549 -22.08 14.71 -12.11
N PRO A 550 -23.04 14.05 -11.43
CA PRO A 550 -23.18 12.60 -11.46
C PRO A 550 -23.28 12.03 -12.89
N GLY A 551 -22.41 11.09 -13.20
CA GLY A 551 -22.32 10.44 -14.50
C GLY A 551 -20.99 9.75 -14.70
N GLY A 552 -20.75 9.26 -15.90
CA GLY A 552 -19.44 8.76 -16.28
C GLY A 552 -19.37 8.29 -17.72
N PHE A 553 -18.18 7.87 -18.13
CA PHE A 553 -17.89 7.46 -19.48
C PHE A 553 -16.80 6.38 -19.48
N GLY A 554 -16.95 5.39 -20.35
CA GLY A 554 -15.93 4.38 -20.57
C GLY A 554 -15.89 3.95 -22.02
N PHE A 555 -14.71 3.54 -22.48
CA PHE A 555 -14.49 3.13 -23.85
C PHE A 555 -13.47 2.00 -23.93
N GLN A 556 -13.57 1.21 -25.00
CA GLN A 556 -12.64 0.13 -25.31
C GLN A 556 -11.90 0.44 -26.61
N TYR A 557 -10.62 0.11 -26.64
CA TYR A 557 -9.76 0.35 -27.80
C TYR A 557 -8.84 -0.86 -28.07
N ALA A 558 -8.31 -0.91 -29.29
CA ALA A 558 -7.29 -1.84 -29.72
C ALA A 558 -6.22 -1.12 -30.52
N ILE A 559 -4.99 -1.63 -30.47
CA ILE A 559 -3.84 -1.09 -31.18
C ILE A 559 -3.39 -2.15 -32.20
N GLY A 560 -3.38 -1.78 -33.47
CA GLY A 560 -2.92 -2.62 -34.57
C GLY A 560 -1.67 -2.05 -35.23
N VAL A 561 -0.78 -2.93 -35.68
CA VAL A 561 0.33 -2.57 -36.57
C VAL A 561 0.27 -3.44 -37.81
N ALA A 562 0.18 -2.82 -38.98
CA ALA A 562 0.18 -3.50 -40.28
C ALA A 562 1.48 -3.20 -41.03
N ALA A 563 2.11 -4.20 -41.65
CA ALA A 563 3.28 -3.97 -42.48
C ALA A 563 2.91 -3.06 -43.66
N VAL A 564 3.77 -2.10 -43.99
CA VAL A 564 3.60 -1.30 -45.22
C VAL A 564 3.82 -2.22 -46.41
N PRO A 565 2.86 -2.38 -47.33
CA PRO A 565 3.08 -3.17 -48.53
C PRO A 565 4.28 -2.60 -49.29
N GLU A 566 5.31 -3.41 -49.53
CA GLU A 566 6.39 -3.02 -50.44
C GLU A 566 5.76 -2.57 -51.77
N PRO A 567 6.24 -1.47 -52.40
CA PRO A 567 5.72 -1.06 -53.70
C PRO A 567 5.83 -2.27 -54.62
N GLY A 568 4.69 -2.79 -55.07
CA GLY A 568 4.65 -4.01 -55.85
C GLY A 568 5.70 -3.96 -56.95
N THR A 569 6.47 -5.03 -57.12
CA THR A 569 7.62 -5.13 -58.05
C THR A 569 7.27 -4.65 -59.47
N TRP A 570 5.99 -4.68 -59.82
CA TRP A 570 5.39 -4.11 -61.04
C TRP A 570 5.56 -2.60 -61.21
N LEU A 571 5.47 -1.79 -60.14
CA LEU A 571 5.70 -0.34 -60.20
C LEU A 571 7.18 -0.01 -60.42
N LEU A 572 8.09 -0.78 -59.81
CA LEU A 572 9.53 -0.68 -60.07
C LEU A 572 9.89 -1.21 -61.47
N LEU A 573 9.20 -2.24 -61.98
CA LEU A 573 9.36 -2.75 -63.34
C LEU A 573 8.84 -1.76 -64.39
N LEU A 574 7.69 -1.11 -64.17
CA LEU A 574 7.13 -0.06 -65.04
C LEU A 574 7.98 1.22 -65.06
N ALA A 575 8.52 1.63 -63.91
CA ALA A 575 9.49 2.73 -63.84
C ALA A 575 10.82 2.35 -64.51
N GLY A 576 11.28 1.10 -64.36
CA GLY A 576 12.46 0.58 -65.04
C GLY A 576 12.29 0.49 -66.57
N LEU A 577 11.12 0.04 -67.06
CA LEU A 577 10.81 -0.09 -68.49
C LEU A 577 10.62 1.27 -69.17
N THR A 578 10.04 2.26 -68.49
CA THR A 578 9.92 3.63 -69.02
C THR A 578 11.28 4.31 -69.17
N VAL A 579 12.22 4.10 -68.23
CA VAL A 579 13.61 4.60 -68.37
C VAL A 579 14.37 3.89 -69.49
N VAL A 580 14.14 2.60 -69.74
CA VAL A 580 14.76 1.86 -70.86
C VAL A 580 14.16 2.26 -72.22
N LEU A 581 12.85 2.51 -72.30
CA LEU A 581 12.19 2.94 -73.54
C LEU A 581 12.55 4.38 -73.93
N VAL A 582 12.73 5.30 -72.96
CA VAL A 582 13.21 6.67 -73.23
C VAL A 582 14.67 6.67 -73.70
N ARG A 583 15.50 5.72 -73.25
CA ARG A 583 16.90 5.60 -73.71
C ARG A 583 17.03 4.97 -75.12
N TRP A 584 16.00 4.30 -75.62
CA TRP A 584 16.04 3.65 -76.94
C TRP A 584 15.57 4.55 -78.09
N GLN A 585 14.84 5.64 -77.81
CA GLN A 585 14.44 6.63 -78.83
C GLN A 585 15.51 7.68 -79.16
N GLY A 586 16.65 7.72 -78.44
CA GLY A 586 17.75 8.67 -78.69
C GLY A 586 18.79 8.25 -79.74
N ARG A 587 18.59 7.13 -80.47
CA ARG A 587 19.55 6.63 -81.47
C ARG A 587 18.91 6.33 -82.83
N LYS A 588 18.44 7.36 -83.54
CA LYS A 588 18.35 7.41 -85.02
C LYS A 588 18.61 8.86 -85.46
N ALA A 589 19.82 9.14 -85.97
CA ALA A 589 20.16 9.40 -87.39
C ALA A 589 19.84 10.87 -87.79
N VAL A 590 20.74 11.72 -88.32
CA VAL A 590 21.55 11.73 -89.58
C VAL A 590 22.28 13.11 -89.59
N PRO A 591 23.29 13.44 -90.44
CA PRO A 591 24.15 12.65 -91.34
C PRO A 591 25.61 12.52 -90.88
#